data_AF-A0A520C4J0-F1
#
_entry.id   AF-A0A520C4J0-F1
#
_cell.length_a   1.000
_cell.length_b   1.000
_cell.length_c   1.000
_cell.angle_alpha   90.00
_cell.angle_beta   90.00
_cell.angle_gamma   90.00
#
_symmetry.space_group_name_H-M   'P 1'
#
loop_
_entity.id
_entity.type
_entity.pdbx_description
1 polymer ?
#
loop_
_entity_poly.entity_id
_entity_poly.type
_entity_poly.pdbx_seq_one_letter_code
_entity_poly.pdbx_strand_id
1 'polypeptide(L)'
;MIRITLILFTFFACFQQKQATLTGVYKGANCPLTIELAGTKSNYSYHLKSKSKNIKGKAVITLTDDRKSYNVELKGAEMAEPSELRKSSNITFSLSKDTIIIQNTGNSMNYYVQLELDGCDEKYITLVKMKQ
;
A
#
# COMPACT_ATOMS: atom_id res chain seq x y z
N MET A 1 33.20 -39.39 -34.40
CA MET A 1 32.14 -39.65 -33.40
C MET A 1 31.88 -38.36 -32.64
N ILE A 2 30.61 -37.95 -32.62
CA ILE A 2 30.14 -36.59 -32.36
C ILE A 2 30.11 -36.28 -30.85
N ARG A 3 30.63 -35.11 -30.51
CA ARG A 3 30.55 -34.44 -29.19
C ARG A 3 29.09 -34.25 -28.77
N ILE A 4 28.74 -34.60 -27.54
CA ILE A 4 27.50 -34.14 -26.89
C ILE A 4 27.89 -33.27 -25.71
N THR A 5 27.76 -31.97 -25.95
CA THR A 5 27.94 -30.85 -25.05
C THR A 5 26.70 -30.65 -24.17
N LEU A 6 26.91 -30.25 -22.92
CA LEU A 6 26.00 -29.46 -22.07
C LEU A 6 24.58 -30.01 -21.81
N ILE A 7 24.34 -30.49 -20.59
CA ILE A 7 23.05 -30.28 -19.90
C ILE A 7 23.33 -29.40 -18.69
N LEU A 8 23.43 -28.10 -18.96
CA LEU A 8 23.30 -27.05 -17.95
C LEU A 8 21.80 -26.74 -17.82
N PHE A 9 21.06 -27.62 -17.18
CA PHE A 9 19.65 -27.39 -16.83
C PHE A 9 19.44 -27.60 -15.34
N THR A 10 20.27 -26.92 -14.55
CA THR A 10 20.06 -26.79 -13.11
C THR A 10 19.50 -25.40 -12.83
N PHE A 11 18.28 -25.39 -12.28
CA PHE A 11 17.62 -24.23 -11.64
C PHE A 11 17.14 -23.09 -12.54
N PHE A 12 16.19 -23.37 -13.42
CA PHE A 12 15.10 -22.42 -13.68
C PHE A 12 13.82 -22.85 -12.95
N ALA A 13 13.97 -23.22 -11.67
CA ALA A 13 12.82 -23.43 -10.79
C ALA A 13 12.25 -22.05 -10.39
N CYS A 14 11.33 -21.57 -11.22
CA CYS A 14 10.15 -20.82 -10.82
C CYS A 14 10.32 -19.76 -9.72
N PHE A 15 11.02 -18.65 -10.00
CA PHE A 15 10.94 -17.44 -9.18
C PHE A 15 9.63 -16.68 -9.50
N GLN A 16 8.47 -17.32 -9.28
CA GLN A 16 7.14 -16.76 -9.57
C GLN A 16 6.22 -16.72 -8.34
N GLN A 17 6.77 -16.81 -7.13
CA GLN A 17 5.98 -16.76 -5.89
C GLN A 17 6.30 -15.50 -5.08
N LYS A 18 5.69 -14.36 -5.42
CA LYS A 18 5.46 -13.26 -4.43
C LYS A 18 4.66 -12.05 -4.91
N GLN A 19 4.19 -12.02 -6.15
CA GLN A 19 3.58 -10.82 -6.73
C GLN A 19 2.05 -10.76 -6.59
N ALA A 20 1.38 -11.90 -6.35
CA ALA A 20 -0.07 -12.00 -6.31
C ALA A 20 -0.75 -11.42 -5.03
N THR A 21 0.02 -11.01 -4.02
CA THR A 21 -0.53 -10.60 -2.72
C THR A 21 -0.88 -9.12 -2.64
N LEU A 22 -0.26 -8.27 -3.44
CA LEU A 22 -0.29 -6.81 -3.24
C LEU A 22 -1.55 -6.13 -3.82
N THR A 23 -2.07 -6.64 -4.93
CA THR A 23 -3.24 -6.08 -5.60
C THR A 23 -4.53 -6.52 -4.93
N GLY A 24 -5.53 -5.65 -4.92
CA GLY A 24 -6.85 -5.94 -4.37
C GLY A 24 -7.55 -4.71 -3.79
N VAL A 25 -8.79 -4.93 -3.33
CA VAL A 25 -9.61 -3.93 -2.66
C VAL A 25 -9.53 -4.18 -1.16
N TYR A 26 -9.14 -3.17 -0.40
CA TYR A 26 -9.00 -3.20 1.05
C TYR A 26 -10.05 -2.27 1.66
N LYS A 27 -10.81 -2.76 2.65
CA LYS A 27 -11.85 -1.98 3.34
C LYS A 27 -11.55 -1.85 4.81
N GLY A 28 -11.76 -0.65 5.34
CA GLY A 28 -11.74 -0.39 6.78
C GLY A 28 -12.84 -1.17 7.50
N ALA A 29 -12.49 -1.82 8.61
CA ALA A 29 -13.47 -2.53 9.43
C ALA A 29 -14.39 -1.56 10.19
N ASN A 30 -13.78 -0.51 10.78
CA ASN A 30 -14.46 0.48 11.62
C ASN A 30 -14.54 1.86 10.96
N CYS A 31 -14.09 1.99 9.72
CA CYS A 31 -14.02 3.26 9.04
C CYS A 31 -14.46 3.14 7.57
N PRO A 32 -15.15 4.14 7.01
CA PRO A 32 -15.66 4.14 5.64
C PRO A 32 -14.55 4.45 4.62
N LEU A 33 -13.39 3.81 4.77
CA LEU A 33 -12.23 3.95 3.90
C LEU A 33 -12.06 2.70 3.04
N THR A 34 -11.85 2.91 1.75
CA THR A 34 -11.50 1.86 0.80
C THR A 34 -10.24 2.27 0.05
N ILE A 35 -9.27 1.36 0.00
CA ILE A 35 -8.07 1.52 -0.82
C ILE A 35 -8.04 0.37 -1.80
N GLU A 36 -8.00 0.68 -3.07
CA GLU A 36 -7.78 -0.30 -4.13
C GLU A 36 -6.36 -0.13 -4.67
N LEU A 37 -5.59 -1.22 -4.65
CA LEU A 37 -4.25 -1.28 -5.23
C LEU A 37 -4.29 -2.14 -6.49
N ALA A 38 -3.81 -1.58 -7.59
CA ALA A 38 -3.73 -2.25 -8.89
C ALA A 38 -2.34 -2.07 -9.49
N GLY A 39 -1.91 -3.01 -10.34
CA GLY A 39 -0.64 -2.92 -11.06
C GLY A 39 0.27 -4.13 -10.87
N THR A 40 1.47 -4.06 -11.46
CA THR A 40 2.46 -5.14 -11.42
C THR A 40 3.88 -4.59 -11.26
N LYS A 41 4.74 -5.35 -10.59
CA LYS A 41 6.18 -5.07 -10.36
C LYS A 41 6.44 -3.72 -9.68
N SER A 42 6.59 -2.66 -10.46
CA SER A 42 6.96 -1.31 -10.03
C SER A 42 5.93 -0.24 -10.42
N ASN A 43 4.89 -0.61 -11.18
CA ASN A 43 3.86 0.30 -11.66
C ASN A 43 2.55 0.07 -10.91
N TYR A 44 2.53 0.41 -9.62
CA TYR A 44 1.30 0.37 -8.84
C TYR A 44 0.54 1.68 -8.94
N SER A 45 -0.77 1.58 -9.07
CA SER A 45 -1.71 2.67 -8.92
C SER A 45 -2.60 2.39 -7.72
N TYR A 46 -3.17 3.47 -7.17
CA TYR A 46 -4.16 3.37 -6.11
C TYR A 46 -5.43 4.11 -6.47
N HIS A 47 -6.53 3.67 -5.87
CA HIS A 47 -7.78 4.41 -5.78
C HIS A 47 -8.22 4.43 -4.32
N LEU A 48 -8.10 5.60 -3.69
CA LEU A 48 -8.55 5.86 -2.33
C LEU A 48 -9.96 6.45 -2.37
N LYS A 49 -10.89 5.82 -1.67
CA LYS A 49 -12.28 6.27 -1.51
C LYS A 49 -12.61 6.39 -0.03
N SER A 50 -13.17 7.52 0.33
CA SER A 50 -13.71 7.83 1.66
C SER A 50 -15.06 8.50 1.49
N LYS A 51 -15.69 8.92 2.59
CA LYS A 51 -16.94 9.70 2.54
C LYS A 51 -16.77 11.04 1.80
N SER A 52 -15.70 11.77 2.05
CA SER A 52 -15.48 13.12 1.50
C SER A 52 -14.52 13.19 0.33
N LYS A 53 -13.65 12.20 0.15
CA LYS A 53 -12.56 12.23 -0.84
C LYS A 53 -12.51 10.97 -1.69
N ASN A 54 -12.18 11.18 -2.96
CA ASN A 54 -12.03 10.13 -3.96
C ASN A 54 -10.80 10.47 -4.82
N ILE A 55 -9.66 9.84 -4.53
CA ILE A 55 -8.35 10.22 -5.07
C ILE A 55 -7.73 9.03 -5.76
N LYS A 56 -7.09 9.27 -6.91
CA LYS A 56 -6.32 8.27 -7.66
C LYS A 56 -4.90 8.77 -7.86
N GLY A 57 -3.95 7.86 -7.87
CA GLY A 57 -2.56 8.21 -8.12
C GLY A 57 -1.65 7.01 -8.26
N LYS A 58 -0.34 7.28 -8.18
CA LYS A 58 0.69 6.24 -8.22
C LYS A 58 1.04 5.79 -6.81
N ALA A 59 1.22 4.50 -6.63
CA ALA A 59 1.70 3.91 -5.39
C ALA A 59 3.14 3.39 -5.59
N VAL A 60 4.00 3.69 -4.63
CA VAL A 60 5.35 3.13 -4.55
C VAL A 60 5.33 2.08 -3.45
N ILE A 61 5.76 0.86 -3.78
CA ILE A 61 5.76 -0.28 -2.85
C ILE A 61 7.19 -0.76 -2.66
N THR A 62 7.65 -0.77 -1.42
CA THR A 62 8.99 -1.20 -1.01
C THR A 62 8.89 -2.34 -0.02
N LEU A 63 9.62 -3.43 -0.24
CA LEU A 63 9.69 -4.53 0.72
C LEU A 63 10.44 -4.09 1.98
N THR A 64 9.93 -4.40 3.16
CA THR A 64 10.60 -4.16 4.44
C THR A 64 11.76 -5.13 4.67
N ASP A 65 12.65 -4.79 5.60
CA ASP A 65 13.83 -5.60 5.93
C ASP A 65 13.49 -7.01 6.42
N ASP A 66 12.33 -7.17 7.07
CA ASP A 66 11.81 -8.47 7.53
C ASP A 66 11.36 -9.40 6.38
N ARG A 67 11.34 -8.89 5.14
CA ARG A 67 10.85 -9.54 3.90
C ARG A 67 9.43 -10.12 4.01
N LYS A 68 8.64 -9.69 4.99
CA LYS A 68 7.29 -10.18 5.30
C LYS A 68 6.22 -9.10 5.15
N SER A 69 6.61 -7.82 5.20
CA SER A 69 5.72 -6.68 5.00
C SER A 69 6.22 -5.77 3.87
N TYR A 70 5.39 -4.79 3.52
CA TYR A 70 5.67 -3.82 2.48
C TYR A 70 5.33 -2.44 3.01
N ASN A 71 6.22 -1.48 2.79
CA ASN A 71 5.94 -0.07 2.94
C ASN A 71 5.31 0.43 1.63
N VAL A 72 4.12 1.01 1.73
CA VAL A 72 3.39 1.56 0.58
C VAL A 72 3.27 3.05 0.76
N GLU A 73 3.67 3.80 -0.26
CA GLU A 73 3.59 5.26 -0.31
C GLU A 73 2.67 5.68 -1.47
N LEU A 74 1.56 6.34 -1.15
CA LEU A 74 0.62 6.91 -2.11
C LEU A 74 1.09 8.30 -2.51
N LYS A 75 1.57 8.45 -3.75
CA LYS A 75 2.02 9.73 -4.28
C LYS A 75 0.83 10.61 -4.68
N GLY A 76 0.90 11.90 -4.34
CA GLY A 76 -0.09 12.89 -4.75
C GLY A 76 -1.46 12.71 -4.09
N ALA A 77 -1.52 12.05 -2.94
CA ALA A 77 -2.73 11.99 -2.13
C ALA A 77 -2.88 13.32 -1.36
N GLU A 78 -3.35 14.37 -2.03
CA GLU A 78 -3.55 15.65 -1.36
C GLU A 78 -4.64 15.54 -0.30
N MET A 79 -4.22 15.67 0.95
CA MET A 79 -5.09 15.68 2.11
C MET A 79 -5.14 17.11 2.62
N ALA A 80 -6.31 17.74 2.48
CA ALA A 80 -6.54 19.08 2.98
C ALA A 80 -6.20 19.16 4.48
N GLU A 81 -5.38 20.14 4.84
CA GLU A 81 -5.27 20.73 6.17
C GLU A 81 -5.40 22.26 5.99
N PRO A 82 -6.10 22.96 6.90
CA PRO A 82 -6.45 24.37 6.75
C PRO A 82 -5.35 25.28 7.29
N SER A 83 -4.16 25.31 6.69
CA SER A 83 -3.12 26.33 6.92
C SER A 83 -2.01 26.18 5.88
N GLU A 84 -1.50 27.30 5.36
CA GLU A 84 -0.65 27.41 4.16
C GLU A 84 0.76 26.78 4.22
N LEU A 85 0.98 25.74 5.02
CA LEU A 85 2.27 25.06 5.12
C LEU A 85 2.10 23.54 4.94
N ARG A 86 2.53 23.08 3.75
CA ARG A 86 2.77 21.69 3.29
C ARG A 86 1.72 21.14 2.31
N LYS A 87 1.79 21.59 1.05
CA LYS A 87 1.16 20.91 -0.09
C LYS A 87 1.96 19.66 -0.47
N SER A 88 1.23 18.56 -0.73
CA SER A 88 1.69 17.20 -1.05
C SER A 88 2.18 16.36 0.14
N SER A 89 1.26 15.88 0.97
CA SER A 89 1.53 14.75 1.88
C SER A 89 1.35 13.44 1.13
N ASN A 90 2.43 12.67 0.96
CA ASN A 90 2.28 11.28 0.55
C ASN A 90 1.73 10.50 1.75
N ILE A 91 0.73 9.64 1.53
CA ILE A 91 0.22 8.76 2.60
C ILE A 91 1.10 7.52 2.60
N THR A 92 1.65 7.18 3.77
CA THR A 92 2.49 5.98 3.93
C THR A 92 1.83 5.01 4.88
N PHE A 93 1.81 3.73 4.52
CA PHE A 93 1.27 2.66 5.36
C PHE A 93 2.02 1.34 5.19
N SER A 94 1.81 0.45 6.14
CA SER A 94 2.33 -0.92 6.06
C SER A 94 1.27 -1.85 5.49
N LEU A 95 1.68 -2.71 4.56
CA LEU A 95 0.89 -3.79 4.01
C LEU A 95 1.56 -5.12 4.36
N SER A 96 0.85 -5.99 5.08
CA SER A 96 1.30 -7.35 5.36
C SER A 96 0.17 -8.34 5.05
N LYS A 97 0.47 -9.31 4.18
CA LYS A 97 -0.49 -10.29 3.66
C LYS A 97 -1.71 -9.59 3.05
N ASP A 98 -2.82 -9.58 3.77
CA ASP A 98 -4.12 -9.06 3.36
C ASP A 98 -4.59 -7.89 4.25
N THR A 99 -3.66 -7.26 4.98
CA THR A 99 -3.98 -6.21 5.94
C THR A 99 -3.12 -4.98 5.72
N ILE A 100 -3.78 -3.83 5.61
CA ILE A 100 -3.15 -2.50 5.61
C ILE A 100 -3.33 -1.88 6.99
N ILE A 101 -2.26 -1.32 7.53
CA ILE A 101 -2.27 -0.55 8.76
C ILE A 101 -1.76 0.86 8.46
N ILE A 102 -2.62 1.85 8.66
CA ILE A 102 -2.30 3.27 8.51
C ILE A 102 -2.23 3.89 9.90
N GLN A 103 -1.16 4.62 10.21
CA GLN A 103 -1.10 5.43 11.41
C GLN A 103 -1.71 6.80 11.12
N ASN A 104 -2.94 7.03 11.56
CA ASN A 104 -3.66 8.26 11.24
C ASN A 104 -3.20 9.44 12.10
N THR A 105 -3.07 9.22 13.41
CA THR A 105 -2.65 10.26 14.35
C THR A 105 -1.26 10.01 14.89
N GLY A 106 -0.50 11.09 14.98
CA GLY A 106 0.82 11.06 15.59
C GLY A 106 0.79 10.88 17.12
N ASN A 107 1.96 10.65 17.71
CA ASN A 107 2.11 10.56 19.16
C ASN A 107 2.20 11.97 19.78
N SER A 108 2.15 12.08 21.12
CA SER A 108 2.15 13.34 21.89
C SER A 108 3.26 14.37 21.55
N MET A 109 4.28 13.97 20.78
CA MET A 109 5.42 14.79 20.35
C MET A 109 5.39 15.22 18.87
N ASN A 110 4.45 14.71 18.07
CA ASN A 110 4.30 15.08 16.66
C ASN A 110 2.83 14.91 16.27
N TYR A 111 2.06 16.01 16.26
CA TYR A 111 0.68 15.98 15.80
C TYR A 111 0.67 16.00 14.27
N TYR A 112 0.15 14.93 13.67
CA TYR A 112 -0.23 14.91 12.27
C TYR A 112 -1.55 14.15 12.17
N VAL A 113 -2.52 14.69 11.44
CA VAL A 113 -3.66 13.93 10.95
C VAL A 113 -3.33 13.59 9.50
N GLN A 114 -2.90 12.35 9.27
CA GLN A 114 -2.59 11.92 7.90
C GLN A 114 -3.85 11.89 7.05
N LEU A 115 -4.98 11.55 7.65
CA LEU A 115 -6.25 11.32 7.00
C LEU A 115 -7.35 12.08 7.76
N GLU A 116 -7.56 13.37 7.46
CA GLU A 116 -8.85 14.01 7.75
C GLU A 116 -9.88 13.40 6.79
N LEU A 117 -10.40 12.23 7.19
CA LEU A 117 -11.37 11.43 6.46
C LEU A 117 -12.55 11.19 7.39
N ASP A 118 -13.70 11.78 7.06
CA ASP A 118 -14.89 11.77 7.89
C ASP A 118 -15.24 10.36 8.40
N GLY A 119 -15.14 10.17 9.72
CA GLY A 119 -15.42 8.89 10.39
C GLY A 119 -14.25 7.91 10.42
N CYS A 120 -13.00 8.38 10.36
CA CYS A 120 -11.79 7.58 10.45
C CYS A 120 -10.84 8.09 11.56
N ASP A 121 -11.35 8.42 12.75
CA ASP A 121 -10.58 9.16 13.78
C ASP A 121 -9.68 8.26 14.65
N GLU A 122 -9.63 6.96 14.36
CA GLU A 122 -8.79 6.02 15.09
C GLU A 122 -7.31 6.29 14.85
N LYS A 123 -6.49 6.17 15.91
CA LYS A 123 -5.03 6.30 15.83
C LYS A 123 -4.41 5.37 14.79
N TYR A 124 -4.90 4.15 14.71
CA TYR A 124 -4.51 3.16 13.72
C TYR A 124 -5.73 2.72 12.93
N ILE A 125 -5.72 2.97 11.63
CA ILE A 125 -6.77 2.51 10.74
C ILE A 125 -6.32 1.18 10.14
N THR A 126 -7.13 0.14 10.36
CA THR A 126 -6.90 -1.19 9.79
C THR A 126 -7.85 -1.43 8.63
N LEU A 127 -7.31 -1.80 7.47
CA LEU A 127 -8.09 -2.25 6.33
C LEU A 127 -7.75 -3.71 5.99
N VAL A 128 -8.76 -4.49 5.66
CA VAL A 128 -8.63 -5.89 5.30
C VAL A 128 -8.99 -6.09 3.84
N LYS A 129 -8.21 -6.91 3.13
CA LYS A 129 -8.47 -7.29 1.74
C LYS A 129 -9.82 -7.99 1.66
N MET A 130 -10.66 -7.52 0.75
CA MET A 130 -11.91 -8.21 0.44
C MET A 130 -11.60 -9.55 -0.21
N LYS A 131 -12.13 -10.63 0.36
CA LYS A 131 -12.20 -11.90 -0.34
C LYS A 131 -13.17 -11.71 -1.52
N GLN A 132 -12.67 -11.94 -2.73
CA GLN A 132 -13.52 -12.05 -3.92
C GLN A 132 -14.35 -13.33 -3.84
#